data_AF-A0A963D723-F1
#
_entry.id   AF-A0A963D723-F1
#
_cell.length_a   1.000
_cell.length_b   1.000
_cell.length_c   1.000
_cell.angle_alpha   90.00
_cell.angle_beta   90.00
_cell.angle_gamma   90.00
#
_symmetry.space_group_name_H-M   'P 1'
#
loop_
_entity.id
_entity.type
_entity.pdbx_description
1 polymer ?
#
loop_
_entity_poly.entity_id
_entity_poly.type
_entity_poly.pdbx_seq_one_letter_code
_entity_poly.pdbx_strand_id
1 'polypeptide(L)'
;MNTHPRHRRSLRRLCALAVLASLALPSLAAPLPEVVRQVLEAHPDVRSARALLKAADEVASQARSAFYPTLGVTWLNADSRDEQLGASIDRNTRRSEAVLSWNLFRGAADVHASRSANEDRDAADADLDSAREQIALRIAEVYLDVLRQRQLTIYSDMLVGDYRRLRDQIEARAQAGRISQADVEQIKVNLIQVETRHALLAADRASAEYRFTRITGLAPEALTLPGFMALEWDQQTLLDAARERNPQLQAALRRVKARTEDIGVARGNLMPSIDLELSKRLSAHVDPAEVSDTVDSTQLSVSIEIPLGGASFSRVSEAAQRREAAQAAADSAMLDIDTRLAPQFNELEQLRRIRPRLIERIKASHRLVDAYALQFDAGRRSLSDLASAHVDRFNAHSDLLNNSVRQFTLEAGLLSLTGELRSALAGNYRPAAFESVAKPQAPTTPPPAAEAPQALKQATGESVASTDFDGAALVARWAAAWSAGDFARYRASYVADFGSARQGGTREWERERRKRVSRRGIQVGVRELSVVALPDGRMLTSFVQDYRAPAYRDTVNKQLVWVRGEEGWLIEGESAD
;
A
#
# COMPACT_ATOMS: atom_id res chain seq x y z
N MET A 1 -31.24 -21.32 72.87
CA MET A 1 -32.37 -22.10 72.33
C MET A 1 -32.25 -22.10 70.82
N ASN A 2 -31.55 -23.09 70.27
CA ASN A 2 -32.10 -24.34 69.69
C ASN A 2 -32.64 -24.12 68.27
N THR A 3 -32.29 -24.84 67.22
CA THR A 3 -31.24 -25.81 66.86
C THR A 3 -31.55 -26.17 65.39
N HIS A 4 -30.54 -26.32 64.54
CA HIS A 4 -30.67 -26.93 63.20
C HIS A 4 -31.31 -28.34 63.27
N PRO A 5 -31.82 -28.91 62.16
CA PRO A 5 -30.95 -29.73 61.31
C PRO A 5 -31.23 -29.73 59.79
N ARG A 6 -30.14 -30.04 59.09
CA ARG A 6 -30.01 -30.51 57.69
C ARG A 6 -30.65 -31.90 57.51
N HIS A 7 -31.05 -32.26 56.28
CA HIS A 7 -30.84 -33.58 55.63
C HIS A 7 -31.25 -33.45 54.14
N ARG A 8 -30.37 -33.46 53.13
CA ARG A 8 -29.55 -34.56 52.54
C ARG A 8 -30.34 -35.79 52.09
N ARG A 9 -30.38 -36.02 50.76
CA ARG A 9 -30.15 -37.28 49.97
C ARG A 9 -31.16 -37.40 48.81
N SER A 10 -30.76 -37.18 47.55
CA SER A 10 -30.00 -38.08 46.64
C SER A 10 -30.88 -39.03 45.83
N LEU A 11 -30.94 -38.83 44.50
CA LEU A 11 -31.18 -39.82 43.44
C LEU A 11 -30.61 -39.20 42.15
N ARG A 12 -29.32 -39.40 41.84
CA ARG A 12 -28.74 -40.49 41.03
C ARG A 12 -29.26 -40.56 39.58
N ARG A 13 -28.37 -40.09 38.68
CA ARG A 13 -27.86 -40.76 37.48
C ARG A 13 -28.81 -40.92 36.27
N LEU A 14 -28.59 -40.04 35.28
CA LEU A 14 -28.52 -40.36 33.85
C LEU A 14 -27.48 -39.38 33.28
N CYS A 15 -26.21 -39.79 33.12
CA CYS A 15 -25.71 -40.32 31.85
C CYS A 15 -26.08 -39.46 30.64
N ALA A 16 -25.44 -38.31 30.51
CA ALA A 16 -25.02 -37.79 29.21
C ALA A 16 -23.68 -37.09 29.41
N LEU A 17 -22.62 -37.86 29.18
CA LEU A 17 -21.27 -37.38 28.95
C LEU A 17 -21.34 -36.50 27.70
N ALA A 18 -21.69 -35.22 27.84
CA ALA A 18 -21.38 -34.21 26.85
C ALA A 18 -19.87 -33.94 26.97
N VAL A 19 -19.09 -34.90 26.47
CA VAL A 19 -17.75 -34.62 25.98
C VAL A 19 -17.99 -33.60 24.87
N LEU A 20 -17.91 -32.32 25.22
CA LEU A 20 -17.61 -31.26 24.29
C LEU A 20 -16.25 -31.64 23.72
N ALA A 21 -16.30 -32.46 22.67
CA ALA A 21 -15.27 -32.51 21.67
C ALA A 21 -15.13 -31.07 21.21
N SER A 22 -14.14 -30.39 21.78
CA SER A 22 -13.39 -29.35 21.10
C SER A 22 -12.90 -29.99 19.80
N LEU A 23 -13.77 -30.02 18.81
CA LEU A 23 -13.39 -30.05 17.41
C LEU A 23 -12.53 -28.79 17.26
N ALA A 24 -11.23 -28.99 17.43
CA ALA A 24 -10.25 -28.22 16.70
C ALA A 24 -10.59 -28.47 15.23
N LEU A 25 -11.54 -27.69 14.72
CA LEU A 25 -11.65 -27.46 13.30
C LEU A 25 -10.22 -27.11 12.88
N PRO A 26 -9.62 -27.83 11.91
CA PRO A 26 -8.36 -27.39 11.36
C PRO A 26 -8.55 -25.91 11.01
N SER A 27 -7.69 -25.04 11.53
CA SER A 27 -7.76 -23.61 11.23
C SER A 27 -7.53 -23.46 9.73
N LEU A 28 -8.62 -23.55 8.98
CA LEU A 28 -8.69 -23.16 7.60
C LEU A 28 -8.18 -21.73 7.60
N ALA A 29 -7.09 -21.53 6.87
CA ALA A 29 -6.42 -20.27 6.86
C ALA A 29 -7.41 -19.14 6.54
N ALA A 30 -7.51 -18.15 7.44
CA ALA A 30 -8.44 -17.05 7.34
C ALA A 30 -8.02 -16.19 6.14
N PRO A 31 -8.82 -16.20 5.06
CA PRO A 31 -8.54 -15.35 3.92
C PRO A 31 -8.74 -13.89 4.32
N LEU A 32 -8.01 -12.97 3.68
CA LEU A 32 -8.06 -11.54 3.99
C LEU A 32 -9.50 -10.97 4.09
N PRO A 33 -10.46 -11.33 3.21
CA PRO A 33 -11.84 -10.81 3.30
C PRO A 33 -12.53 -11.17 4.61
N GLU A 34 -12.25 -12.36 5.16
CA GLU A 34 -12.83 -12.80 6.41
C GLU A 34 -12.27 -12.02 7.60
N VAL A 35 -10.95 -11.76 7.60
CA VAL A 35 -10.30 -10.89 8.60
C VAL A 35 -10.89 -9.48 8.56
N VAL A 36 -11.01 -8.90 7.36
CA VAL A 36 -11.64 -7.58 7.18
C VAL A 36 -13.08 -7.61 7.72
N ARG A 37 -13.89 -8.58 7.31
CA ARG A 37 -15.30 -8.70 7.75
C ARG A 37 -15.45 -8.81 9.27
N GLN A 38 -14.60 -9.58 9.94
CA GLN A 38 -14.66 -9.77 11.40
C GLN A 38 -14.27 -8.51 12.17
N VAL A 39 -13.27 -7.77 11.69
CA VAL A 39 -12.67 -6.65 12.44
C VAL A 39 -13.34 -5.32 12.11
N LEU A 40 -13.76 -5.12 10.86
CA LEU A 40 -14.15 -3.82 10.32
C LEU A 40 -15.22 -3.13 11.16
N GLU A 41 -16.35 -3.79 11.43
CA GLU A 41 -17.48 -3.15 12.12
C GLU A 41 -17.24 -2.96 13.62
N ALA A 42 -16.24 -3.66 14.18
CA ALA A 42 -15.83 -3.56 15.58
C ALA A 42 -14.71 -2.53 15.82
N HIS A 43 -14.01 -2.10 14.76
CA HIS A 43 -12.89 -1.16 14.86
C HIS A 43 -13.32 0.19 15.47
N PRO A 44 -12.54 0.79 16.40
CA PRO A 44 -12.89 2.04 17.06
C PRO A 44 -13.24 3.20 16.10
N ASP A 45 -12.46 3.36 15.03
CA ASP A 45 -12.67 4.47 14.07
C ASP A 45 -13.99 4.31 13.29
N VAL A 46 -14.33 3.09 12.88
CA VAL A 46 -15.62 2.79 12.22
C VAL A 46 -16.78 2.97 13.20
N ARG A 47 -16.61 2.56 14.46
CA ARG A 47 -17.61 2.80 15.52
C ARG A 47 -17.80 4.28 15.81
N SER A 48 -16.73 5.07 15.80
CA SER A 48 -16.76 6.52 15.97
C SER A 48 -17.53 7.17 14.82
N ALA A 49 -17.17 6.87 13.57
CA ALA A 49 -17.86 7.39 12.40
C ALA A 49 -19.35 6.99 12.38
N ARG A 50 -19.68 5.75 12.77
CA ARG A 50 -21.08 5.29 12.89
C ARG A 50 -21.85 6.05 13.96
N ALA A 51 -21.22 6.39 15.08
CA ALA A 51 -21.85 7.18 16.13
C ALA A 51 -22.06 8.64 15.68
N LEU A 52 -21.13 9.21 14.91
CA LEU A 52 -21.27 10.53 14.31
C LEU A 52 -22.40 10.58 13.28
N LEU A 53 -22.56 9.56 12.45
CA LEU A 53 -23.72 9.42 11.55
C LEU A 53 -25.04 9.43 12.34
N LYS A 54 -25.14 8.61 13.40
CA LYS A 54 -26.33 8.60 14.27
C LYS A 54 -26.58 9.96 14.93
N ALA A 55 -25.54 10.66 15.35
CA ALA A 55 -25.67 12.01 15.87
C ALA A 55 -26.19 12.98 14.79
N ALA A 56 -25.73 12.86 13.56
CA ALA A 56 -26.22 13.65 12.43
C ALA A 56 -27.70 13.34 12.09
N ASP A 57 -28.13 12.06 12.18
CA ASP A 57 -29.54 11.69 12.06
C ASP A 57 -30.41 12.40 13.11
N GLU A 58 -29.94 12.47 14.36
CA GLU A 58 -30.65 13.18 15.43
C GLU A 58 -30.67 14.70 15.19
N VAL A 59 -29.59 15.29 14.68
CA VAL A 59 -29.57 16.71 14.28
C VAL A 59 -30.56 16.99 13.15
N ALA A 60 -30.67 16.09 12.15
CA ALA A 60 -31.67 16.20 11.11
C ALA A 60 -33.11 16.08 11.65
N SER A 61 -33.32 15.24 12.67
CA SER A 61 -34.60 15.18 13.39
C SER A 61 -34.91 16.46 14.15
N GLN A 62 -33.90 17.03 14.84
CA GLN A 62 -34.03 18.32 15.53
C GLN A 62 -34.36 19.47 14.56
N ALA A 63 -33.73 19.50 13.37
CA ALA A 63 -34.07 20.50 12.35
C ALA A 63 -35.53 20.37 11.88
N ARG A 64 -36.07 19.16 11.76
CA ARG A 64 -37.50 18.93 11.47
C ARG A 64 -38.42 19.31 12.64
N SER A 65 -37.92 19.31 13.87
CA SER A 65 -38.73 19.69 15.04
C SER A 65 -39.20 21.14 15.00
N ALA A 66 -38.49 22.02 14.29
CA ALA A 66 -38.83 23.43 14.12
C ALA A 66 -40.18 23.67 13.44
N PHE A 67 -40.75 22.67 12.75
CA PHE A 67 -42.06 22.74 12.11
C PHE A 67 -43.23 22.39 13.03
N TYR A 68 -42.96 21.83 14.21
CA TYR A 68 -43.99 21.41 15.15
C TYR A 68 -44.20 22.45 16.26
N PRO A 69 -45.43 22.53 16.81
CA PRO A 69 -45.67 23.36 17.98
C PRO A 69 -44.96 22.79 19.21
N THR A 70 -44.65 23.68 20.16
CA THR A 70 -44.08 23.36 21.47
C THR A 70 -45.08 23.71 22.56
N LEU A 71 -45.22 22.83 23.56
CA LEU A 71 -46.09 23.05 24.72
C LEU A 71 -45.23 23.26 25.97
N GLY A 72 -45.31 24.45 26.54
CA GLY A 72 -44.72 24.80 27.83
C GLY A 72 -45.79 24.84 28.92
N VAL A 73 -45.43 24.41 30.12
CA VAL A 73 -46.23 24.63 31.33
C VAL A 73 -45.35 25.30 32.36
N THR A 74 -45.79 26.47 32.82
CA THR A 74 -45.09 27.26 33.83
C THR A 74 -45.89 27.22 35.13
N TRP A 75 -45.21 26.94 36.23
CA TRP A 75 -45.74 27.11 37.57
C TRP A 75 -44.93 28.17 38.31
N LEU A 76 -45.62 29.13 38.91
CA LEU A 76 -45.05 30.24 39.64
C LEU A 76 -45.56 30.19 41.08
N ASN A 77 -44.64 30.30 42.03
CA ASN A 77 -44.93 30.71 43.38
C ASN A 77 -44.02 31.89 43.73
N ALA A 78 -44.62 33.04 44.00
CA ALA A 78 -43.88 34.27 44.24
C ALA A 78 -44.52 35.04 45.38
N ASP A 79 -43.70 35.49 46.31
CA ASP A 79 -44.09 36.49 47.29
C ASP A 79 -43.75 37.88 46.73
N SER A 80 -44.72 38.80 46.76
CA SER A 80 -44.55 40.19 46.36
C SER A 80 -45.02 41.11 47.48
N ARG A 81 -44.52 42.34 47.48
CA ARG A 81 -45.01 43.41 48.34
C ARG A 81 -45.60 44.48 47.45
N ASP A 82 -46.91 44.56 47.45
CA ASP A 82 -47.67 45.46 46.58
C ASP A 82 -48.16 46.67 47.39
N GLU A 83 -48.55 47.75 46.71
CA GLU A 83 -49.22 48.90 47.32
C GLU A 83 -50.65 48.98 46.77
N GLN A 84 -51.65 48.94 47.66
CA GLN A 84 -53.06 49.04 47.30
C GLN A 84 -53.73 50.09 48.16
N LEU A 85 -54.36 51.09 47.51
CA LEU A 85 -55.04 52.20 48.18
C LEU A 85 -54.14 52.98 49.18
N GLY A 86 -52.84 53.10 48.88
CA GLY A 86 -51.86 53.78 49.74
C GLY A 86 -51.33 52.97 50.92
N ALA A 87 -51.63 51.67 51.00
CA ALA A 87 -51.13 50.76 52.02
C ALA A 87 -50.32 49.61 51.40
N SER A 88 -49.22 49.21 52.06
CA SER A 88 -48.41 48.06 51.64
C SER A 88 -49.07 46.75 52.06
N ILE A 89 -49.12 45.79 51.13
CA ILE A 89 -49.68 44.45 51.33
C ILE A 89 -48.67 43.42 50.83
N ASP A 90 -48.25 42.51 51.71
CA ASP A 90 -47.50 41.32 51.32
C ASP A 90 -48.46 40.29 50.71
N ARG A 91 -48.10 39.74 49.56
CA ARG A 91 -48.91 38.78 48.79
C ARG A 91 -48.13 37.56 48.41
N ASN A 92 -48.81 36.43 48.42
CA ASN A 92 -48.33 35.20 47.81
C ASN A 92 -49.15 34.89 46.55
N THR A 93 -48.48 34.84 45.40
CA THR A 93 -49.07 34.49 44.12
C THR A 93 -48.68 33.07 43.72
N ARG A 94 -49.67 32.23 43.48
CA ARG A 94 -49.55 30.89 42.89
C ARG A 94 -50.25 30.87 41.56
N ARG A 95 -49.50 30.65 40.47
CA ARG A 95 -50.06 30.62 39.11
C ARG A 95 -49.54 29.43 38.34
N SER A 96 -50.42 28.82 37.54
CA SER A 96 -50.03 27.86 36.52
C SER A 96 -50.57 28.27 35.17
N GLU A 97 -49.71 28.25 34.15
CA GLU A 97 -50.01 28.69 32.79
C GLU A 97 -49.47 27.67 31.79
N ALA A 98 -50.27 27.33 30.78
CA ALA A 98 -49.83 26.56 29.64
C ALA A 98 -49.69 27.48 28.43
N VAL A 99 -48.58 27.34 27.70
CA VAL A 99 -48.29 28.11 26.50
C VAL A 99 -47.99 27.15 25.36
N LEU A 100 -48.76 27.24 24.29
CA LEU A 100 -48.51 26.54 23.03
C LEU A 100 -47.89 27.54 22.06
N SER A 101 -46.63 27.34 21.69
CA SER A 101 -45.90 28.21 20.75
C SER A 101 -45.63 27.46 19.45
N TRP A 102 -45.99 28.05 18.33
CA TRP A 102 -45.81 27.46 16.99
C TRP A 102 -45.26 28.48 16.01
N ASN A 103 -44.05 28.23 15.51
CA ASN A 103 -43.51 28.95 14.36
C ASN A 103 -44.26 28.52 13.09
N LEU A 104 -45.06 29.42 12.51
CA LEU A 104 -45.81 29.16 11.29
C LEU A 104 -44.98 29.44 10.04
N PHE A 105 -44.07 30.42 10.11
CA PHE A 105 -43.23 30.80 9.00
C PHE A 105 -42.00 31.57 9.47
N ARG A 106 -40.82 31.24 8.94
CA ARG A 106 -39.58 31.99 9.19
C ARG A 106 -38.81 32.24 7.91
N GLY A 107 -39.45 32.86 6.92
CA GLY A 107 -38.77 33.17 5.65
C GLY A 107 -38.25 31.96 4.87
N ALA A 108 -38.84 30.78 5.08
CA ALA A 108 -38.32 29.48 4.63
C ALA A 108 -36.94 29.06 5.21
N ALA A 109 -36.41 29.75 6.23
CA ALA A 109 -35.16 29.41 6.88
C ALA A 109 -35.19 27.98 7.46
N ASP A 110 -36.30 27.55 8.06
CA ASP A 110 -36.42 26.20 8.63
C ASP A 110 -36.42 25.10 7.54
N VAL A 111 -36.91 25.41 6.33
CA VAL A 111 -36.86 24.49 5.17
C VAL A 111 -35.42 24.29 4.73
N HIS A 112 -34.67 25.38 4.57
CA HIS A 112 -33.25 25.32 4.24
C HIS A 112 -32.43 24.67 5.36
N ALA A 113 -32.76 24.93 6.62
CA ALA A 113 -32.08 24.30 7.77
C ALA A 113 -32.30 22.79 7.79
N SER A 114 -33.51 22.32 7.51
CA SER A 114 -33.80 20.89 7.37
C SER A 114 -33.05 20.26 6.20
N ARG A 115 -32.93 20.95 5.06
CA ARG A 115 -32.15 20.46 3.90
C ARG A 115 -30.66 20.42 4.19
N SER A 116 -30.12 21.46 4.81
CA SER A 116 -28.72 21.52 5.26
C SER A 116 -28.39 20.37 6.19
N ALA A 117 -29.21 20.13 7.21
CA ALA A 117 -29.01 19.01 8.15
C ALA A 117 -29.08 17.63 7.47
N ASN A 118 -29.91 17.46 6.44
CA ASN A 118 -29.97 16.22 5.66
C ASN A 118 -28.71 16.03 4.78
N GLU A 119 -28.17 17.08 4.17
CA GLU A 119 -26.92 16.99 3.41
C GLU A 119 -25.71 16.76 4.34
N ASP A 120 -25.67 17.37 5.53
CA ASP A 120 -24.65 17.08 6.55
C ASP A 120 -24.76 15.64 7.08
N ARG A 121 -25.97 15.07 7.19
CA ARG A 121 -26.20 13.64 7.47
C ARG A 121 -25.66 12.74 6.35
N ASP A 122 -25.97 13.05 5.09
CA ASP A 122 -25.45 12.30 3.93
C ASP A 122 -23.91 12.42 3.84
N ALA A 123 -23.32 13.54 4.26
CA ALA A 123 -21.87 13.69 4.39
C ALA A 123 -21.29 12.75 5.46
N ALA A 124 -21.95 12.64 6.61
CA ALA A 124 -21.53 11.74 7.69
C ALA A 124 -21.64 10.25 7.29
N ASP A 125 -22.58 9.90 6.42
CA ASP A 125 -22.70 8.55 5.85
C ASP A 125 -21.52 8.24 4.92
N ALA A 126 -21.17 9.18 4.04
CA ALA A 126 -19.99 9.06 3.20
C ALA A 126 -18.67 9.05 4.02
N ASP A 127 -18.59 9.78 5.13
CA ASP A 127 -17.45 9.69 6.07
C ASP A 127 -17.34 8.30 6.71
N LEU A 128 -18.46 7.67 7.07
CA LEU A 128 -18.48 6.29 7.59
C LEU A 128 -17.95 5.31 6.55
N ASP A 129 -18.37 5.46 5.29
CA ASP A 129 -17.84 4.62 4.21
C ASP A 129 -16.35 4.89 3.96
N SER A 130 -15.89 6.14 4.04
CA SER A 130 -14.46 6.44 3.99
C SER A 130 -13.68 5.75 5.12
N ALA A 131 -14.18 5.82 6.35
CA ALA A 131 -13.55 5.17 7.50
C ALA A 131 -13.47 3.65 7.28
N ARG A 132 -14.52 3.04 6.71
CA ARG A 132 -14.52 1.61 6.38
C ARG A 132 -13.47 1.24 5.33
N GLU A 133 -13.34 2.01 4.25
CA GLU A 133 -12.32 1.74 3.22
C GLU A 133 -10.89 1.89 3.77
N GLN A 134 -10.64 2.96 4.54
CA GLN A 134 -9.32 3.19 5.15
C GLN A 134 -8.92 2.07 6.11
N ILE A 135 -9.86 1.61 6.96
CA ILE A 135 -9.59 0.49 7.88
C ILE A 135 -9.43 -0.83 7.12
N ALA A 136 -10.22 -1.09 6.06
CA ALA A 136 -10.03 -2.26 5.22
C ALA A 136 -8.64 -2.28 4.56
N LEU A 137 -8.19 -1.15 4.01
CA LEU A 137 -6.85 -1.00 3.46
C LEU A 137 -5.77 -1.23 4.53
N ARG A 138 -5.94 -0.64 5.70
CA ARG A 138 -4.99 -0.79 6.81
C ARG A 138 -4.86 -2.25 7.27
N ILE A 139 -5.98 -2.97 7.34
CA ILE A 139 -5.99 -4.41 7.65
C ILE A 139 -5.25 -5.19 6.56
N ALA A 140 -5.48 -4.88 5.28
CA ALA A 140 -4.79 -5.52 4.16
C ALA A 140 -3.28 -5.30 4.22
N GLU A 141 -2.81 -4.08 4.47
CA GLU A 141 -1.38 -3.76 4.61
C GLU A 141 -0.70 -4.60 5.69
N VAL A 142 -1.27 -4.65 6.90
CA VAL A 142 -0.65 -5.38 8.02
C VAL A 142 -0.76 -6.89 7.86
N TYR A 143 -1.82 -7.38 7.21
CA TYR A 143 -1.96 -8.78 6.83
C TYR A 143 -0.85 -9.21 5.86
N LEU A 144 -0.61 -8.43 4.83
CA LEU A 144 0.43 -8.68 3.84
C LEU A 144 1.84 -8.56 4.41
N ASP A 145 2.05 -7.62 5.34
CA ASP A 145 3.34 -7.45 6.01
C ASP A 145 3.72 -8.70 6.82
N VAL A 146 2.77 -9.29 7.55
CA VAL A 146 2.99 -10.56 8.26
C VAL A 146 3.37 -11.68 7.29
N LEU A 147 2.63 -11.81 6.18
CA LEU A 147 2.90 -12.83 5.17
C LEU A 147 4.28 -12.64 4.52
N ARG A 148 4.63 -11.41 4.17
CA ARG A 148 5.94 -11.05 3.63
C ARG A 148 7.07 -11.43 4.58
N GLN A 149 6.96 -11.05 5.86
CA GLN A 149 8.01 -11.32 6.83
C GLN A 149 8.13 -12.82 7.15
N ARG A 150 7.02 -13.55 7.24
CA ARG A 150 7.05 -15.02 7.37
C ARG A 150 7.80 -15.68 6.23
N GLN A 151 7.51 -15.28 4.99
CA GLN A 151 8.15 -15.86 3.82
C GLN A 151 9.64 -15.50 3.72
N LEU A 152 10.02 -14.26 4.08
CA LEU A 152 11.44 -13.88 4.17
C LEU A 152 12.20 -14.68 5.23
N THR A 153 11.59 -14.94 6.39
CA THR A 153 12.20 -15.82 7.41
C THR A 153 12.40 -17.23 6.86
N ILE A 154 11.42 -17.79 6.14
CA ILE A 154 11.53 -19.11 5.50
C ILE A 154 12.68 -19.15 4.50
N TYR A 155 12.80 -18.16 3.60
CA TYR A 155 13.93 -18.10 2.66
C TYR A 155 15.28 -17.95 3.37
N SER A 156 15.31 -17.18 4.47
CA SER A 156 16.54 -16.97 5.24
C SER A 156 16.96 -18.22 6.00
N ASP A 157 16.01 -19.02 6.51
CA ASP A 157 16.30 -20.30 7.16
C ASP A 157 16.88 -21.31 6.16
N MET A 158 16.32 -21.38 4.94
CA MET A 158 16.91 -22.18 3.85
C MET A 158 18.35 -21.78 3.54
N LEU A 159 18.63 -20.47 3.50
CA LEU A 159 19.98 -19.93 3.27
C LEU A 159 20.94 -20.33 4.39
N VAL A 160 20.54 -20.18 5.66
CA VAL A 160 21.34 -20.62 6.81
C VAL A 160 21.62 -22.12 6.72
N GLY A 161 20.62 -22.92 6.34
CA GLY A 161 20.78 -24.36 6.10
C GLY A 161 21.79 -24.69 5.00
N ASP A 162 21.80 -23.94 3.89
CA ASP A 162 22.82 -24.08 2.84
C ASP A 162 24.23 -23.79 3.37
N TYR A 163 24.41 -22.70 4.11
CA TYR A 163 25.72 -22.29 4.65
C TYR A 163 26.24 -23.25 5.71
N ARG A 164 25.38 -23.85 6.53
CA ARG A 164 25.78 -24.90 7.48
C ARG A 164 26.30 -26.14 6.75
N ARG A 165 25.58 -26.62 5.72
CA ARG A 165 26.04 -27.74 4.89
C ARG A 165 27.36 -27.42 4.19
N LEU A 166 27.49 -26.20 3.65
CA LEU A 166 28.71 -25.77 2.99
C LEU A 166 29.88 -25.73 3.98
N ARG A 167 29.71 -25.14 5.17
CA ARG A 167 30.72 -25.16 6.24
C ARG A 167 31.22 -26.58 6.52
N ASP A 168 30.30 -27.53 6.74
CA ASP A 168 30.65 -28.91 7.07
C ASP A 168 31.47 -29.57 5.95
N GLN A 169 31.15 -29.27 4.69
CA GLN A 169 31.93 -29.73 3.53
C GLN A 169 33.33 -29.11 3.48
N ILE A 170 33.46 -27.80 3.76
CA ILE A 170 34.75 -27.10 3.78
C ILE A 170 35.65 -27.62 4.90
N GLU A 171 35.10 -27.80 6.11
CA GLU A 171 35.85 -28.33 7.25
C GLU A 171 36.37 -29.75 6.98
N ALA A 172 35.54 -30.64 6.40
CA ALA A 172 35.96 -31.98 6.02
C ALA A 172 37.08 -31.96 4.95
N ARG A 173 36.98 -31.07 3.95
CA ARG A 173 38.01 -30.91 2.92
C ARG A 173 39.31 -30.34 3.49
N ALA A 174 39.24 -29.45 4.48
CA ALA A 174 40.40 -28.86 5.12
C ALA A 174 41.14 -29.88 6.00
N GLN A 175 40.39 -30.72 6.73
CA GLN A 175 40.95 -31.86 7.48
C GLN A 175 41.65 -32.87 6.55
N ALA A 176 41.14 -33.06 5.34
CA ALA A 176 41.77 -33.87 4.30
C ALA A 176 42.93 -33.16 3.57
N GLY A 177 43.29 -31.94 3.96
CA GLY A 177 44.37 -31.15 3.35
C GLY A 177 44.09 -30.65 1.92
N ARG A 178 42.82 -30.67 1.48
CA ARG A 178 42.43 -30.31 0.10
C ARG A 178 42.04 -28.85 -0.09
N ILE A 179 41.84 -28.11 0.99
CA ILE A 179 41.49 -26.68 0.98
C ILE A 179 42.17 -25.97 2.16
N SER A 180 42.31 -24.65 2.09
CA SER A 180 43.04 -23.87 3.09
C SER A 180 42.25 -23.66 4.39
N GLN A 181 42.94 -23.44 5.51
CA GLN A 181 42.28 -23.01 6.77
C GLN A 181 41.66 -21.61 6.65
N ALA A 182 42.13 -20.77 5.73
CA ALA A 182 41.53 -19.47 5.47
C ALA A 182 40.11 -19.60 4.88
N ASP A 183 39.88 -20.61 4.02
CA ASP A 183 38.55 -20.90 3.46
C ASP A 183 37.57 -21.37 4.55
N VAL A 184 38.06 -22.11 5.55
CA VAL A 184 37.27 -22.51 6.74
C VAL A 184 36.84 -21.29 7.54
N GLU A 185 37.76 -20.36 7.81
CA GLU A 185 37.42 -19.13 8.53
C GLU A 185 36.50 -18.22 7.71
N GLN A 186 36.68 -18.15 6.39
CA GLN A 186 35.80 -17.38 5.51
C GLN A 186 34.35 -17.90 5.54
N ILE A 187 34.13 -19.22 5.44
CA ILE A 187 32.76 -19.76 5.50
C ILE A 187 32.12 -19.58 6.88
N LYS A 188 32.91 -19.65 7.98
CA LYS A 188 32.42 -19.35 9.33
C LYS A 188 31.97 -17.90 9.47
N VAL A 189 32.76 -16.94 8.97
CA VAL A 189 32.37 -15.52 8.95
C VAL A 189 31.08 -15.32 8.16
N ASN A 190 30.97 -15.91 6.98
CA ASN A 190 29.75 -15.80 6.18
C ASN A 190 28.54 -16.46 6.85
N LEU A 191 28.73 -17.60 7.52
CA LEU A 191 27.67 -18.26 8.31
C LEU A 191 27.17 -17.34 9.43
N ILE A 192 28.07 -16.72 10.18
CA ILE A 192 27.72 -15.76 11.24
C ILE A 192 26.92 -14.58 10.65
N GLN A 193 27.31 -14.07 9.48
CA GLN A 193 26.58 -12.98 8.81
C GLN A 193 25.16 -13.40 8.42
N VAL A 194 24.97 -14.57 7.81
CA VAL A 194 23.62 -15.02 7.43
C VAL A 194 22.75 -15.39 8.64
N GLU A 195 23.33 -15.93 9.71
CA GLU A 195 22.63 -16.20 10.97
C GLU A 195 22.20 -14.90 11.67
N THR A 196 23.05 -13.87 11.64
CA THR A 196 22.72 -12.53 12.15
C THR A 196 21.56 -11.93 11.35
N ARG A 197 21.61 -12.01 10.02
CA ARG A 197 20.51 -11.54 9.15
C ARG A 197 19.20 -12.29 9.42
N HIS A 198 19.27 -13.61 9.62
CA HIS A 198 18.10 -14.42 9.98
C HIS A 198 17.48 -13.96 11.30
N ALA A 199 18.31 -13.69 12.33
CA ALA A 199 17.83 -13.18 13.61
C ALA A 199 17.11 -11.82 13.48
N LEU A 200 17.61 -10.91 12.64
CA LEU A 200 16.94 -9.63 12.34
C LEU A 200 15.59 -9.84 11.65
N LEU A 201 15.53 -10.72 10.65
CA LEU A 201 14.26 -11.06 9.97
C LEU A 201 13.25 -11.71 10.92
N ALA A 202 13.70 -12.51 11.88
CA ALA A 202 12.84 -13.07 12.92
C ALA A 202 12.28 -11.99 13.86
N ALA A 203 13.08 -10.99 14.23
CA ALA A 203 12.62 -9.84 15.02
C ALA A 203 11.61 -8.98 14.24
N ASP A 204 11.85 -8.76 12.95
CA ASP A 204 10.92 -8.04 12.06
C ASP A 204 9.59 -8.77 11.90
N ARG A 205 9.63 -10.11 11.78
CA ARG A 205 8.43 -10.95 11.76
C ARG A 205 7.63 -10.81 13.06
N ALA A 206 8.29 -10.92 14.21
CA ALA A 206 7.62 -10.77 15.51
C ALA A 206 6.96 -9.37 15.63
N SER A 207 7.62 -8.34 15.12
CA SER A 207 7.09 -6.98 15.08
C SER A 207 5.86 -6.84 14.17
N ALA A 208 5.88 -7.48 13.00
CA ALA A 208 4.72 -7.50 12.08
C ALA A 208 3.53 -8.25 12.69
N GLU A 209 3.78 -9.41 13.31
CA GLU A 209 2.75 -10.21 13.99
C GLU A 209 2.12 -9.45 15.17
N TYR A 210 2.93 -8.71 15.94
CA TYR A 210 2.43 -7.82 16.98
C TYR A 210 1.56 -6.69 16.40
N ARG A 211 2.02 -5.97 15.36
CA ARG A 211 1.22 -4.90 14.72
C ARG A 211 -0.12 -5.42 14.21
N PHE A 212 -0.13 -6.58 13.56
CA PHE A 212 -1.36 -7.22 13.11
C PHE A 212 -2.31 -7.47 14.28
N THR A 213 -1.84 -8.14 15.34
CA THR A 213 -2.65 -8.46 16.52
C THR A 213 -3.19 -7.20 17.20
N ARG A 214 -2.41 -6.11 17.22
CA ARG A 214 -2.84 -4.83 17.79
C ARG A 214 -3.95 -4.14 17.01
N ILE A 215 -3.98 -4.28 15.69
CA ILE A 215 -4.99 -3.65 14.82
C ILE A 215 -6.24 -4.54 14.70
N THR A 216 -6.06 -5.85 14.56
CA THR A 216 -7.16 -6.79 14.31
C THR A 216 -7.74 -7.39 15.58
N GLY A 217 -6.97 -7.46 16.66
CA GLY A 217 -7.33 -8.24 17.85
C GLY A 217 -7.29 -9.76 17.62
N LEU A 218 -6.88 -10.22 16.44
CA LEU A 218 -6.83 -11.63 16.06
C LEU A 218 -5.39 -12.15 16.14
N ALA A 219 -5.23 -13.41 16.54
CA ALA A 219 -3.94 -14.08 16.44
C ALA A 219 -3.56 -14.22 14.95
N PRO A 220 -2.29 -14.06 14.56
CA PRO A 220 -1.85 -14.16 13.17
C PRO A 220 -1.77 -15.63 12.71
N GLU A 221 -2.67 -16.51 13.12
CA GLU A 221 -2.64 -17.92 12.76
C GLU A 221 -3.34 -18.14 11.43
N ALA A 222 -2.78 -19.05 10.61
CA ALA A 222 -3.39 -19.50 9.37
C ALA A 222 -3.73 -18.32 8.41
N LEU A 223 -2.75 -17.51 8.03
CA LEU A 223 -2.93 -16.46 7.01
C LEU A 223 -2.56 -17.02 5.62
N THR A 224 -3.34 -16.71 4.59
CA THR A 224 -3.09 -17.10 3.19
C THR A 224 -2.79 -15.90 2.32
N LEU A 225 -1.81 -16.02 1.43
CA LEU A 225 -1.56 -14.96 0.47
C LEU A 225 -2.79 -14.73 -0.42
N PRO A 226 -3.13 -13.47 -0.74
CA PRO A 226 -4.05 -13.21 -1.81
C PRO A 226 -3.43 -13.64 -3.15
N GLY A 227 -4.17 -14.42 -3.90
CA GLY A 227 -4.10 -14.44 -5.36
C GLY A 227 -4.50 -13.08 -5.91
N PHE A 228 -3.78 -12.66 -6.95
CA PHE A 228 -3.84 -11.32 -7.52
C PHE A 228 -5.28 -10.87 -7.77
N MET A 229 -5.61 -9.70 -7.24
CA MET A 229 -6.83 -8.98 -7.58
C MET A 229 -6.51 -8.18 -8.84
N ALA A 230 -6.46 -8.86 -9.98
CA ALA A 230 -6.03 -8.24 -11.22
C ALA A 230 -6.98 -7.08 -11.56
N LEU A 231 -6.50 -5.87 -11.31
CA LEU A 231 -7.19 -4.67 -11.71
C LEU A 231 -6.92 -4.44 -13.20
N GLU A 232 -7.95 -4.66 -14.02
CA GLU A 232 -7.88 -4.56 -15.50
C GLU A 232 -8.19 -3.15 -16.03
N TRP A 233 -8.54 -2.22 -15.14
CA TRP A 233 -8.89 -0.85 -15.53
C TRP A 233 -7.64 -0.06 -15.90
N ASP A 234 -7.77 0.76 -16.95
CA ASP A 234 -6.75 1.76 -17.24
C ASP A 234 -6.80 2.93 -16.24
N GLN A 235 -5.78 3.78 -16.28
CA GLN A 235 -5.64 4.91 -15.36
C GLN A 235 -6.83 5.88 -15.42
N GLN A 236 -7.37 6.13 -16.62
CA GLN A 236 -8.43 7.12 -16.80
C GLN A 236 -9.75 6.60 -16.23
N THR A 237 -10.05 5.33 -16.47
CA THR A 237 -11.22 4.64 -15.92
C THR A 237 -11.20 4.63 -14.40
N LEU A 238 -10.02 4.37 -13.80
CA LEU A 238 -9.83 4.49 -12.34
C LEU A 238 -10.06 5.91 -11.83
N LEU A 239 -9.56 6.91 -12.56
CA LEU A 239 -9.71 8.31 -12.18
C LEU A 239 -11.18 8.71 -12.20
N ASP A 240 -11.90 8.39 -13.27
CA ASP A 240 -13.31 8.70 -13.42
C ASP A 240 -14.14 7.99 -12.33
N ALA A 241 -13.84 6.71 -12.05
CA ALA A 241 -14.46 5.97 -10.96
C ALA A 241 -14.17 6.60 -9.59
N ALA A 242 -12.93 7.03 -9.32
CA ALA A 242 -12.57 7.69 -8.07
C ALA A 242 -13.30 9.02 -7.91
N ARG A 243 -13.41 9.83 -8.97
CA ARG A 243 -14.14 11.11 -8.93
C ARG A 243 -15.63 10.93 -8.69
N GLU A 244 -16.20 9.83 -9.19
CA GLU A 244 -17.61 9.50 -8.98
C GLU A 244 -17.87 8.90 -7.60
N ARG A 245 -17.01 8.00 -7.11
CA ARG A 245 -17.34 7.09 -5.98
C ARG A 245 -16.50 7.28 -4.73
N ASN A 246 -15.41 8.03 -4.77
CA ASN A 246 -14.54 8.22 -3.61
C ASN A 246 -15.35 8.79 -2.41
N PRO A 247 -15.45 8.07 -1.28
CA PRO A 247 -16.29 8.50 -0.18
C PRO A 247 -15.85 9.82 0.47
N GLN A 248 -14.55 10.14 0.49
CA GLN A 248 -14.07 11.42 1.03
C GLN A 248 -14.49 12.60 0.17
N LEU A 249 -14.39 12.46 -1.15
CA LEU A 249 -14.86 13.48 -2.08
C LEU A 249 -16.38 13.63 -2.00
N GLN A 250 -17.13 12.52 -1.93
CA GLN A 250 -18.59 12.57 -1.77
C GLN A 250 -18.98 13.30 -0.47
N ALA A 251 -18.31 13.00 0.66
CA ALA A 251 -18.54 13.73 1.91
C ALA A 251 -18.26 15.23 1.77
N ALA A 252 -17.18 15.62 1.09
CA ALA A 252 -16.86 17.03 0.85
C ALA A 252 -17.92 17.73 -0.03
N LEU A 253 -18.35 17.09 -1.12
CA LEU A 253 -19.40 17.62 -2.00
C LEU A 253 -20.76 17.77 -1.28
N ARG A 254 -21.11 16.83 -0.40
CA ARG A 254 -22.30 16.92 0.46
C ARG A 254 -22.23 18.10 1.42
N ARG A 255 -21.07 18.36 2.02
CA ARG A 255 -20.86 19.56 2.85
C ARG A 255 -20.98 20.85 2.03
N VAL A 256 -20.53 20.89 0.77
CA VAL A 256 -20.75 22.06 -0.12
C VAL A 256 -22.24 22.32 -0.31
N LYS A 257 -23.05 21.26 -0.53
CA LYS A 257 -24.50 21.38 -0.63
C LYS A 257 -25.13 21.87 0.68
N ALA A 258 -24.72 21.33 1.83
CA ALA A 258 -25.18 21.79 3.14
C ALA A 258 -24.89 23.28 3.36
N ARG A 259 -23.66 23.74 3.09
CA ARG A 259 -23.30 25.16 3.21
C ARG A 259 -24.01 26.05 2.19
N THR A 260 -24.42 25.51 1.04
CA THR A 260 -25.27 26.21 0.08
C THR A 260 -26.67 26.43 0.65
N GLU A 261 -27.24 25.42 1.31
CA GLU A 261 -28.52 25.56 2.03
C GLU A 261 -28.40 26.52 3.23
N ASP A 262 -27.26 26.56 3.93
CA ASP A 262 -27.01 27.52 5.03
C ASP A 262 -27.07 28.99 4.56
N ILE A 263 -26.69 29.28 3.30
CA ILE A 263 -26.91 30.62 2.71
C ILE A 263 -28.43 30.89 2.59
N GLY A 264 -29.21 29.87 2.22
CA GLY A 264 -30.67 29.92 2.20
C GLY A 264 -31.26 30.19 3.59
N VAL A 265 -30.71 29.57 4.65
CA VAL A 265 -31.07 29.85 6.05
C VAL A 265 -30.79 31.33 6.38
N ALA A 266 -29.58 31.81 6.08
CA ALA A 266 -29.19 33.19 6.36
C ALA A 266 -30.05 34.21 5.61
N ARG A 267 -30.43 33.92 4.36
CA ARG A 267 -31.35 34.76 3.56
C ARG A 267 -32.79 34.68 4.06
N GLY A 268 -33.26 33.51 4.48
CA GLY A 268 -34.59 33.34 5.06
C GLY A 268 -34.75 34.15 6.34
N ASN A 269 -33.68 34.26 7.14
CA ASN A 269 -33.61 35.11 8.32
C ASN A 269 -33.58 36.63 8.01
N LEU A 270 -33.67 37.05 6.73
CA LEU A 270 -33.93 38.44 6.34
C LEU A 270 -35.41 38.72 6.04
N MET A 271 -36.22 37.68 5.92
CA MET A 271 -37.65 37.79 5.65
C MET A 271 -38.45 37.83 6.97
N PRO A 272 -39.73 38.26 6.93
CA PRO A 272 -40.58 38.24 8.11
C PRO A 272 -40.73 36.82 8.69
N SER A 273 -40.75 36.71 10.02
CA SER A 273 -41.24 35.52 10.72
C SER A 273 -42.67 35.73 11.23
N ILE A 274 -43.44 34.65 11.34
CA ILE A 274 -44.80 34.62 11.84
C ILE A 274 -44.88 33.50 12.88
N ASP A 275 -45.08 33.88 14.13
CA ASP A 275 -45.20 32.98 15.26
C ASP A 275 -46.60 33.07 15.87
N LEU A 276 -47.19 31.91 16.15
CA LEU A 276 -48.49 31.77 16.78
C LEU A 276 -48.30 31.32 18.23
N GLU A 277 -48.87 32.05 19.17
CA GLU A 277 -48.84 31.70 20.58
C GLU A 277 -50.25 31.64 21.14
N LEU A 278 -50.59 30.51 21.76
CA LEU A 278 -51.81 30.33 22.53
C LEU A 278 -51.44 30.11 24.00
N SER A 279 -51.76 31.08 24.86
CA SER A 279 -51.59 30.94 26.30
C SER A 279 -52.93 30.74 26.99
N LYS A 280 -52.95 29.81 27.95
CA LYS A 280 -54.11 29.51 28.80
C LYS A 280 -53.68 29.49 30.25
N ARG A 281 -54.30 30.35 31.04
CA ARG A 281 -54.20 30.30 32.50
C ARG A 281 -55.00 29.11 33.01
N LEU A 282 -54.32 28.21 33.70
CA LEU A 282 -54.92 27.00 34.27
C LEU A 282 -55.38 27.22 35.70
N SER A 283 -54.61 27.97 36.48
CA SER A 283 -54.93 28.33 37.87
C SER A 283 -54.25 29.65 38.22
N ALA A 284 -54.95 30.49 38.98
CA ALA A 284 -54.38 31.65 39.66
C ALA A 284 -54.98 31.74 41.06
N HIS A 285 -54.11 31.86 42.05
CA HIS A 285 -54.47 32.07 43.43
C HIS A 285 -53.53 33.10 44.03
N VAL A 286 -54.10 34.21 44.49
CA VAL A 286 -53.38 35.30 45.14
C VAL A 286 -53.94 35.45 46.55
N ASP A 287 -53.05 35.47 47.54
CA ASP A 287 -53.40 35.61 48.96
C ASP A 287 -52.61 36.76 49.60
N PRO A 288 -53.28 37.79 50.16
CA PRO A 288 -54.72 38.04 50.15
C PRO A 288 -55.26 38.44 48.77
N ALA A 289 -56.53 38.09 48.51
CA ALA A 289 -57.19 38.29 47.22
C ALA A 289 -57.17 39.77 46.77
N GLU A 290 -56.94 39.99 45.47
CA GLU A 290 -56.93 41.33 44.88
C GLU A 290 -58.35 41.90 44.71
N VAL A 291 -58.47 43.22 44.65
CA VAL A 291 -59.76 43.89 44.36
C VAL A 291 -60.21 43.67 42.92
N SER A 292 -59.28 43.43 42.00
CA SER A 292 -59.54 43.09 40.60
C SER A 292 -58.51 42.08 40.12
N ASP A 293 -58.83 40.79 40.22
CA ASP A 293 -57.99 39.70 39.70
C ASP A 293 -58.58 39.10 38.42
N THR A 294 -57.71 38.71 37.48
CA THR A 294 -58.11 37.96 36.29
C THR A 294 -57.99 36.47 36.59
N VAL A 295 -59.11 35.83 36.90
CA VAL A 295 -59.13 34.43 37.34
C VAL A 295 -58.98 33.44 36.16
N ASP A 296 -59.46 33.80 34.97
CA ASP A 296 -59.29 33.03 33.73
C ASP A 296 -58.84 33.95 32.59
N SER A 297 -57.83 33.52 31.83
CA SER A 297 -57.37 34.21 30.62
C SER A 297 -56.97 33.20 29.55
N THR A 298 -57.48 33.40 28.34
CA THR A 298 -57.02 32.71 27.14
C THR A 298 -56.60 33.78 26.15
N GLN A 299 -55.36 33.74 25.69
CA GLN A 299 -54.82 34.73 24.77
C GLN A 299 -54.27 34.03 23.54
N LEU A 300 -54.65 34.55 22.37
CA LEU A 300 -54.06 34.20 21.09
C LEU A 300 -53.25 35.40 20.61
N SER A 301 -51.95 35.20 20.44
CA SER A 301 -51.02 36.22 19.97
C SER A 301 -50.42 35.75 18.65
N VAL A 302 -50.36 36.66 17.68
CA VAL A 302 -49.60 36.46 16.43
C VAL A 302 -48.49 37.50 16.44
N SER A 303 -47.24 37.05 16.46
CA SER A 303 -46.07 37.94 16.37
C SER A 303 -45.54 37.92 14.94
N ILE A 304 -45.28 39.10 14.39
CA ILE A 304 -44.62 39.27 13.10
C ILE A 304 -43.34 40.07 13.32
N GLU A 305 -42.19 39.43 13.18
CA GLU A 305 -40.90 40.08 13.33
C GLU A 305 -40.25 40.30 11.97
N ILE A 306 -39.75 41.52 11.73
CA ILE A 306 -39.05 41.89 10.50
C ILE A 306 -37.66 42.42 10.87
N PRO A 307 -36.58 41.73 10.51
CA PRO A 307 -35.23 42.18 10.84
C PRO A 307 -34.81 43.36 9.97
N LEU A 308 -34.52 44.51 10.60
CA LEU A 308 -34.16 45.76 9.91
C LEU A 308 -32.67 46.14 10.01
N GLY A 309 -31.83 45.28 10.63
CA GLY A 309 -30.46 45.62 11.04
C GLY A 309 -29.32 44.96 10.23
N GLY A 310 -28.10 45.50 10.40
CA GLY A 310 -26.89 45.10 9.65
C GLY A 310 -26.37 43.68 9.93
N ALA A 311 -26.53 43.16 11.16
CA ALA A 311 -25.99 41.86 11.55
C ALA A 311 -26.54 40.70 10.69
N SER A 312 -27.81 40.77 10.27
CA SER A 312 -28.41 39.75 9.42
C SER A 312 -27.81 39.72 8.01
N PHE A 313 -27.41 40.88 7.47
CA PHE A 313 -26.69 40.94 6.19
C PHE A 313 -25.27 40.36 6.30
N SER A 314 -24.56 40.66 7.40
CA SER A 314 -23.23 40.08 7.65
C SER A 314 -23.27 38.55 7.77
N ARG A 315 -24.34 37.96 8.31
CA ARG A 315 -24.52 36.50 8.36
C ARG A 315 -24.65 35.86 6.98
N VAL A 316 -25.26 36.54 6.00
CA VAL A 316 -25.31 36.05 4.62
C VAL A 316 -23.91 36.03 4.01
N SER A 317 -23.14 37.10 4.21
CA SER A 317 -21.75 37.16 3.76
C SER A 317 -20.90 36.08 4.43
N GLU A 318 -21.06 35.86 5.74
CA GLU A 318 -20.39 34.78 6.47
C GLU A 318 -20.73 33.40 5.90
N ALA A 319 -22.01 33.11 5.69
CA ALA A 319 -22.47 31.84 5.10
C ALA A 319 -21.88 31.62 3.70
N ALA A 320 -21.78 32.68 2.88
CA ALA A 320 -21.14 32.63 1.58
C ALA A 320 -19.64 32.27 1.68
N GLN A 321 -18.91 32.84 2.65
CA GLN A 321 -17.49 32.48 2.88
C GLN A 321 -17.32 31.05 3.40
N ARG A 322 -18.24 30.56 4.25
CA ARG A 322 -18.23 29.16 4.70
C ARG A 322 -18.48 28.18 3.55
N ARG A 323 -19.36 28.54 2.60
CA ARG A 323 -19.59 27.76 1.37
C ARG A 323 -18.35 27.76 0.48
N GLU A 324 -17.65 28.89 0.36
CA GLU A 324 -16.39 28.97 -0.39
C GLU A 324 -15.30 28.09 0.24
N ALA A 325 -15.16 28.12 1.57
CA ALA A 325 -14.23 27.23 2.28
C ALA A 325 -14.57 25.74 2.07
N ALA A 326 -15.86 25.37 2.06
CA ALA A 326 -16.28 24.02 1.76
C ALA A 326 -15.97 23.62 0.30
N GLN A 327 -16.13 24.55 -0.65
CA GLN A 327 -15.76 24.32 -2.05
C GLN A 327 -14.26 24.05 -2.19
N ALA A 328 -13.43 24.89 -1.58
CA ALA A 328 -11.98 24.69 -1.58
C ALA A 328 -11.56 23.34 -0.95
N ALA A 329 -12.28 22.88 0.08
CA ALA A 329 -12.04 21.56 0.66
C ALA A 329 -12.39 20.41 -0.31
N ALA A 330 -13.48 20.54 -1.09
CA ALA A 330 -13.84 19.58 -2.12
C ALA A 330 -12.82 19.57 -3.28
N ASP A 331 -12.37 20.74 -3.72
CA ASP A 331 -11.32 20.87 -4.74
C ASP A 331 -9.99 20.27 -4.26
N SER A 332 -9.65 20.46 -2.98
CA SER A 332 -8.49 19.82 -2.37
C SER A 332 -8.63 18.29 -2.31
N ALA A 333 -9.81 17.75 -2.01
CA ALA A 333 -10.05 16.30 -2.02
C ALA A 333 -9.91 15.72 -3.44
N MET A 334 -10.36 16.46 -4.45
CA MET A 334 -10.19 16.10 -5.86
C MET A 334 -8.72 16.05 -6.27
N LEU A 335 -7.95 17.10 -5.95
CA LEU A 335 -6.50 17.15 -6.21
C LEU A 335 -5.75 16.03 -5.49
N ASP A 336 -6.17 15.69 -4.28
CA ASP A 336 -5.58 14.62 -3.48
C ASP A 336 -5.80 13.23 -4.13
N ILE A 337 -6.98 12.98 -4.71
CA ILE A 337 -7.24 11.77 -5.52
C ILE A 337 -6.28 11.72 -6.71
N ASP A 338 -6.21 12.79 -7.50
CA ASP A 338 -5.38 12.86 -8.70
C ASP A 338 -3.89 12.64 -8.38
N THR A 339 -3.40 13.26 -7.29
CA THR A 339 -1.99 13.19 -6.87
C THR A 339 -1.60 11.85 -6.24
N ARG A 340 -2.53 11.10 -5.65
CA ARG A 340 -2.27 9.76 -5.10
C ARG A 340 -2.42 8.66 -6.14
N LEU A 341 -3.43 8.76 -7.01
CA LEU A 341 -3.81 7.69 -7.94
C LEU A 341 -2.76 7.49 -9.03
N ALA A 342 -2.35 8.56 -9.73
CA ALA A 342 -1.47 8.44 -10.88
C ALA A 342 -0.10 7.82 -10.55
N PRO A 343 0.61 8.21 -9.46
CA PRO A 343 1.86 7.56 -9.08
C PRO A 343 1.69 6.09 -8.69
N GLN A 344 0.63 5.75 -7.95
CA GLN A 344 0.36 4.36 -7.54
C GLN A 344 0.06 3.46 -8.74
N PHE A 345 -0.73 3.94 -9.69
CA PHE A 345 -1.03 3.23 -10.93
C PHE A 345 0.24 2.99 -11.76
N ASN A 346 1.04 4.04 -11.96
CA ASN A 346 2.29 3.92 -12.72
C ASN A 346 3.25 2.93 -12.06
N GLU A 347 3.37 2.95 -10.74
CA GLU A 347 4.20 1.99 -10.02
C GLU A 347 3.69 0.54 -10.18
N LEU A 348 2.38 0.32 -10.07
CA LEU A 348 1.76 -0.98 -10.27
C LEU A 348 2.08 -1.54 -11.66
N GLU A 349 1.94 -0.71 -12.70
CA GLU A 349 2.26 -1.10 -14.08
C GLU A 349 3.75 -1.42 -14.27
N GLN A 350 4.66 -0.68 -13.63
CA GLN A 350 6.09 -1.03 -13.66
C GLN A 350 6.36 -2.35 -12.97
N LEU A 351 5.77 -2.60 -11.80
CA LEU A 351 5.95 -3.85 -11.07
C LEU A 351 5.41 -5.05 -11.85
N ARG A 352 4.27 -4.90 -12.54
CA ARG A 352 3.71 -5.89 -13.45
C ARG A 352 4.65 -6.21 -14.61
N ARG A 353 5.26 -5.19 -15.23
CA ARG A 353 6.25 -5.36 -16.32
C ARG A 353 7.53 -6.06 -15.86
N ILE A 354 7.99 -5.82 -14.64
CA ILE A 354 9.23 -6.39 -14.10
C ILE A 354 9.04 -7.83 -13.62
N ARG A 355 7.83 -8.20 -13.20
CA ARG A 355 7.54 -9.51 -12.60
C ARG A 355 8.04 -10.73 -13.42
N PRO A 356 7.81 -10.83 -14.75
CA PRO A 356 8.32 -11.96 -15.54
C PRO A 356 9.86 -12.08 -15.50
N ARG A 357 10.57 -10.95 -15.44
CA ARG A 357 12.05 -10.93 -15.32
C ARG A 357 12.52 -11.41 -13.96
N LEU A 358 11.79 -11.11 -12.88
CA LEU A 358 12.08 -11.63 -11.54
C LEU A 358 11.88 -13.15 -11.47
N ILE A 359 10.82 -13.66 -12.11
CA ILE A 359 10.58 -15.11 -12.23
C ILE A 359 11.74 -15.79 -12.97
N GLU A 360 12.18 -15.24 -14.10
CA GLU A 360 13.33 -15.78 -14.84
C GLU A 360 14.64 -15.68 -14.04
N ARG A 361 14.84 -14.60 -13.27
CA ARG A 361 16.00 -14.46 -12.37
C ARG A 361 16.05 -15.56 -11.31
N ILE A 362 14.90 -15.94 -10.73
CA ILE A 362 14.85 -17.06 -9.79
C ILE A 362 15.28 -18.35 -10.49
N LYS A 363 14.71 -18.68 -11.65
CA LYS A 363 15.09 -19.89 -12.42
C LYS A 363 16.57 -19.91 -12.79
N ALA A 364 17.13 -18.76 -13.18
CA ALA A 364 18.56 -18.63 -13.49
C ALA A 364 19.43 -18.80 -12.25
N SER A 365 19.06 -18.20 -11.11
CA SER A 365 19.80 -18.31 -9.85
C SER A 365 19.89 -19.75 -9.33
N HIS A 366 18.82 -20.54 -9.49
CA HIS A 366 18.84 -21.98 -9.14
C HIS A 366 19.85 -22.75 -10.00
N ARG A 367 19.80 -22.56 -11.33
CA ARG A 367 20.76 -23.19 -12.26
C ARG A 367 22.20 -22.77 -11.98
N LEU A 368 22.41 -21.51 -11.60
CA LEU A 368 23.73 -20.98 -11.26
C LEU A 368 24.29 -21.64 -10.00
N VAL A 369 23.50 -21.75 -8.93
CA VAL A 369 23.90 -22.45 -7.70
C VAL A 369 24.26 -23.90 -7.99
N ASP A 370 23.43 -24.61 -8.75
CA ASP A 370 23.69 -26.02 -9.10
C ASP A 370 24.98 -26.17 -9.93
N ALA A 371 25.21 -25.31 -10.91
CA ALA A 371 26.43 -25.33 -11.73
C ALA A 371 27.69 -24.98 -10.92
N TYR A 372 27.61 -23.96 -10.05
CA TYR A 372 28.74 -23.55 -9.22
C TYR A 372 29.07 -24.60 -8.16
N ALA A 373 28.07 -25.30 -7.61
CA ALA A 373 28.30 -26.40 -6.69
C ALA A 373 29.13 -27.52 -7.36
N LEU A 374 28.77 -27.93 -8.59
CA LEU A 374 29.52 -28.94 -9.35
C LEU A 374 30.95 -28.49 -9.67
N GLN A 375 31.14 -27.23 -10.07
CA GLN A 375 32.47 -26.70 -10.38
C GLN A 375 33.34 -26.54 -9.13
N PHE A 376 32.75 -26.14 -8.01
CA PHE A 376 33.41 -26.09 -6.71
C PHE A 376 33.82 -27.48 -6.24
N ASP A 377 32.97 -28.48 -6.45
CA ASP A 377 33.29 -29.87 -6.17
C ASP A 377 34.46 -30.40 -7.01
N ALA A 378 34.57 -29.95 -8.26
CA ALA A 378 35.68 -30.23 -9.16
C ALA A 378 36.92 -29.34 -8.94
N GLY A 379 36.91 -28.42 -7.97
CA GLY A 379 38.01 -27.50 -7.69
C GLY A 379 38.24 -26.42 -8.76
N ARG A 380 37.25 -26.18 -9.63
CA ARG A 380 37.31 -25.21 -10.74
C ARG A 380 36.66 -23.86 -10.42
N ARG A 381 36.02 -23.72 -9.25
CA ARG A 381 35.35 -22.50 -8.80
C ARG A 381 35.70 -22.20 -7.36
N SER A 382 35.70 -20.92 -6.98
CA SER A 382 36.03 -20.52 -5.60
C SER A 382 34.87 -20.73 -4.63
N LEU A 383 35.18 -20.87 -3.35
CA LEU A 383 34.19 -20.87 -2.26
C LEU A 383 33.37 -19.57 -2.24
N SER A 384 34.03 -18.43 -2.47
CA SER A 384 33.39 -17.11 -2.49
C SER A 384 32.31 -17.01 -3.57
N ASP A 385 32.56 -17.57 -4.75
CA ASP A 385 31.58 -17.60 -5.84
C ASP A 385 30.35 -18.43 -5.49
N LEU A 386 30.56 -19.62 -4.92
CA LEU A 386 29.45 -20.51 -4.52
C LEU A 386 28.62 -19.87 -3.40
N ALA A 387 29.28 -19.32 -2.38
CA ALA A 387 28.64 -18.59 -1.29
C ALA A 387 27.80 -17.41 -1.84
N SER A 388 28.37 -16.60 -2.73
CA SER A 388 27.65 -15.48 -3.35
C SER A 388 26.42 -15.94 -4.14
N ALA A 389 26.52 -17.05 -4.88
CA ALA A 389 25.38 -17.60 -5.62
C ALA A 389 24.21 -18.00 -4.72
N HIS A 390 24.46 -18.52 -3.51
CA HIS A 390 23.40 -18.80 -2.53
C HIS A 390 22.69 -17.52 -2.07
N VAL A 391 23.44 -16.45 -1.80
CA VAL A 391 22.89 -15.13 -1.43
C VAL A 391 22.09 -14.53 -2.58
N ASP A 392 22.59 -14.63 -3.81
CA ASP A 392 21.88 -14.14 -5.01
C ASP A 392 20.56 -14.86 -5.22
N ARG A 393 20.50 -16.17 -4.98
CA ARG A 393 19.26 -16.94 -4.99
C ARG A 393 18.28 -16.46 -3.93
N PHE A 394 18.74 -16.23 -2.70
CA PHE A 394 17.90 -15.66 -1.63
C PHE A 394 17.35 -14.27 -2.04
N ASN A 395 18.20 -13.41 -2.58
CA ASN A 395 17.81 -12.07 -3.04
C ASN A 395 16.79 -12.15 -4.18
N ALA A 396 16.96 -13.06 -5.15
CA ALA A 396 16.01 -13.26 -6.25
C ALA A 396 14.60 -13.65 -5.75
N HIS A 397 14.51 -14.53 -4.76
CA HIS A 397 13.22 -14.89 -4.15
C HIS A 397 12.61 -13.72 -3.35
N SER A 398 13.45 -12.99 -2.62
CA SER A 398 13.04 -11.80 -1.85
C SER A 398 12.49 -10.70 -2.76
N ASP A 399 13.11 -10.48 -3.92
CA ASP A 399 12.70 -9.45 -4.88
C ASP A 399 11.33 -9.78 -5.51
N LEU A 400 11.10 -11.05 -5.92
CA LEU A 400 9.77 -11.46 -6.42
C LEU A 400 8.69 -11.36 -5.34
N LEU A 401 9.02 -11.76 -4.10
CA LEU A 401 8.12 -11.66 -2.96
C LEU A 401 7.73 -10.20 -2.70
N ASN A 402 8.70 -9.31 -2.59
CA ASN A 402 8.47 -7.89 -2.35
C ASN A 402 7.70 -7.23 -3.50
N ASN A 403 8.02 -7.59 -4.75
CA ASN A 403 7.27 -7.14 -5.92
C ASN A 403 5.80 -7.60 -5.86
N SER A 404 5.54 -8.86 -5.52
CA SER A 404 4.18 -9.42 -5.44
C SER A 404 3.35 -8.77 -4.33
N VAL A 405 3.94 -8.59 -3.14
CA VAL A 405 3.29 -7.92 -2.01
C VAL A 405 2.99 -6.46 -2.36
N ARG A 406 3.95 -5.74 -2.97
CA ARG A 406 3.76 -4.34 -3.36
C ARG A 406 2.67 -4.18 -4.41
N GLN A 407 2.59 -5.08 -5.41
CA GLN A 407 1.48 -5.06 -6.39
C GLN A 407 0.13 -5.14 -5.69
N PHE A 408 -0.05 -6.10 -4.78
CA PHE A 408 -1.31 -6.24 -4.07
C PHE A 408 -1.62 -5.02 -3.18
N THR A 409 -0.62 -4.47 -2.48
CA THR A 409 -0.81 -3.25 -1.68
C THR A 409 -1.25 -2.07 -2.54
N LEU A 410 -0.67 -1.89 -3.73
CA LEU A 410 -1.07 -0.83 -4.67
C LEU A 410 -2.47 -1.08 -5.26
N GLU A 411 -2.80 -2.30 -5.63
CA GLU A 411 -4.16 -2.67 -6.10
C GLU A 411 -5.20 -2.36 -5.02
N ALA A 412 -4.93 -2.75 -3.76
CA ALA A 412 -5.81 -2.44 -2.64
C ALA A 412 -5.92 -0.94 -2.38
N GLY A 413 -4.81 -0.19 -2.48
CA GLY A 413 -4.78 1.26 -2.34
C GLY A 413 -5.61 1.98 -3.40
N LEU A 414 -5.45 1.61 -4.67
CA LEU A 414 -6.22 2.15 -5.79
C LEU A 414 -7.72 1.87 -5.62
N LEU A 415 -8.10 0.66 -5.22
CA LEU A 415 -9.50 0.32 -4.94
C LEU A 415 -10.06 1.04 -3.71
N SER A 416 -9.24 1.32 -2.71
CA SER A 416 -9.65 2.15 -1.58
C SER A 416 -9.90 3.59 -2.00
N LEU A 417 -9.13 4.12 -2.97
CA LEU A 417 -9.34 5.45 -3.55
C LEU A 417 -10.61 5.51 -4.41
N THR A 418 -11.02 4.41 -5.04
CA THR A 418 -12.31 4.35 -5.78
C THR A 418 -13.51 4.04 -4.88
N GLY A 419 -13.29 3.66 -3.61
CA GLY A 419 -14.36 3.25 -2.70
C GLY A 419 -14.83 1.81 -2.91
N GLU A 420 -14.03 0.97 -3.58
CA GLU A 420 -14.43 -0.38 -4.00
C GLU A 420 -13.62 -1.50 -3.35
N LEU A 421 -12.62 -1.20 -2.52
CA LEU A 421 -11.76 -2.22 -1.91
C LEU A 421 -12.56 -3.28 -1.15
N ARG A 422 -13.51 -2.87 -0.31
CA ARG A 422 -14.34 -3.84 0.43
C ARG A 422 -15.17 -4.74 -0.49
N SER A 423 -15.76 -4.17 -1.53
CA SER A 423 -16.56 -4.93 -2.52
C SER A 423 -15.66 -5.93 -3.28
N ALA A 424 -14.49 -5.47 -3.72
CA ALA A 424 -13.52 -6.29 -4.43
C ALA A 424 -12.96 -7.42 -3.55
N LEU A 425 -12.72 -7.17 -2.26
CA LEU A 425 -12.34 -8.21 -1.31
C LEU A 425 -13.45 -9.26 -1.12
N ALA A 426 -14.73 -8.85 -1.13
CA ALA A 426 -15.84 -9.78 -0.99
C ALA A 426 -16.12 -10.62 -2.25
N GLY A 427 -15.98 -10.03 -3.45
CA GLY A 427 -16.37 -10.67 -4.71
C GLY A 427 -15.23 -11.23 -5.56
N ASN A 428 -14.06 -10.60 -5.54
CA ASN A 428 -12.96 -10.86 -6.48
C ASN A 428 -11.69 -11.40 -5.81
N TYR A 429 -11.68 -11.55 -4.48
CA TYR A 429 -10.57 -12.16 -3.78
C TYR A 429 -10.41 -13.63 -4.15
N ARG A 430 -9.20 -14.02 -4.53
CA ARG A 430 -8.80 -15.42 -4.71
C ARG A 430 -7.65 -15.68 -3.76
N PRO A 431 -7.64 -16.72 -2.92
CA PRO A 431 -6.44 -17.10 -2.18
C PRO A 431 -5.42 -17.74 -3.13
N ALA A 432 -4.13 -17.49 -2.93
CA ALA A 432 -3.04 -18.15 -3.64
C ALA A 432 -1.94 -18.58 -2.68
N ALA A 433 -1.16 -19.59 -3.07
CA ALA A 433 0.12 -19.85 -2.43
C ALA A 433 1.16 -18.86 -2.95
N PHE A 434 2.23 -18.60 -2.19
CA PHE A 434 3.43 -18.02 -2.80
C PHE A 434 3.80 -18.87 -4.01
N GLU A 435 4.03 -18.22 -5.15
CA GLU A 435 4.46 -18.87 -6.37
C GLU A 435 5.83 -19.50 -6.12
N SER A 436 5.82 -20.75 -5.64
CA SER A 436 6.99 -21.59 -5.49
C SER A 436 7.43 -21.91 -6.91
N VAL A 437 8.35 -21.10 -7.44
CA VAL A 437 9.11 -21.48 -8.63
C VAL A 437 9.93 -22.69 -8.21
N ALA A 438 9.36 -23.88 -8.42
CA ALA A 438 9.98 -25.14 -8.10
C ALA A 438 11.38 -25.16 -8.72
N LYS A 439 12.33 -25.77 -8.02
CA LYS A 439 13.68 -26.03 -8.56
C LYS A 439 13.47 -26.59 -9.97
N PRO A 440 14.02 -25.96 -11.04
CA PRO A 440 13.88 -26.51 -12.38
C PRO A 440 14.34 -27.97 -12.31
N GLN A 441 13.50 -28.89 -12.76
CA GLN A 441 13.86 -30.30 -12.79
C GLN A 441 15.21 -30.41 -13.49
N ALA A 442 16.18 -31.07 -12.84
CA ALA A 442 17.40 -31.44 -13.51
C ALA A 442 17.01 -32.13 -14.83
N PRO A 443 17.63 -31.79 -15.96
CA PRO A 443 17.41 -32.56 -17.18
C PRO A 443 17.57 -34.04 -16.80
N THR A 444 16.58 -34.86 -17.13
CA THR A 444 16.47 -36.29 -16.76
C THR A 444 17.55 -37.18 -17.39
N THR A 445 18.61 -36.58 -17.88
CA THR A 445 19.78 -37.25 -18.43
C THR A 445 20.99 -36.73 -17.68
N PRO A 446 21.72 -37.58 -16.94
CA PRO A 446 23.03 -37.22 -16.43
C PRO A 446 23.89 -36.73 -17.61
N PRO A 447 24.64 -35.63 -17.49
CA PRO A 447 25.77 -35.41 -18.38
C PRO A 447 26.68 -36.65 -18.26
N PRO A 448 27.10 -37.29 -19.36
CA PRO A 448 28.07 -38.36 -19.28
C PRO A 448 29.32 -37.87 -18.54
N ALA A 449 29.91 -38.75 -17.73
CA ALA A 449 31.21 -38.53 -17.13
C ALA A 449 32.22 -38.08 -18.20
N ALA A 450 33.10 -37.16 -17.80
CA ALA A 450 34.11 -36.56 -18.65
C ALA A 450 34.85 -37.58 -19.53
N GLU A 451 34.62 -37.49 -20.85
CA GLU A 451 35.68 -37.72 -21.83
C GLU A 451 36.31 -36.37 -22.16
N ALA A 452 37.64 -36.38 -22.32
CA ALA A 452 38.44 -35.25 -22.79
C ALA A 452 37.79 -34.60 -24.03
N PRO A 453 37.94 -33.28 -24.25
CA PRO A 453 37.23 -32.56 -25.30
C PRO A 453 37.60 -33.07 -26.69
N GLN A 454 36.86 -34.06 -27.18
CA GLN A 454 36.77 -34.41 -28.58
C GLN A 454 35.59 -33.65 -29.19
N ALA A 455 35.97 -32.69 -30.03
CA ALA A 455 35.24 -32.19 -31.19
C ALA A 455 33.71 -32.34 -31.17
N LEU A 456 33.02 -31.29 -30.72
CA LEU A 456 31.65 -31.02 -31.16
C LEU A 456 31.68 -30.74 -32.67
N LYS A 457 31.43 -31.78 -33.46
CA LYS A 457 30.90 -31.64 -34.81
C LYS A 457 29.51 -31.00 -34.70
N GLN A 458 29.44 -29.76 -35.18
CA GLN A 458 28.35 -29.15 -35.94
C GLN A 458 26.93 -29.58 -35.53
N ALA A 459 26.33 -28.79 -34.62
CA ALA A 459 24.93 -28.47 -34.75
C ALA A 459 24.84 -27.29 -35.74
N THR A 460 24.39 -27.58 -36.95
CA THR A 460 24.03 -26.63 -37.99
C THR A 460 22.88 -25.75 -37.49
N GLY A 461 23.25 -24.66 -36.83
CA GLY A 461 22.45 -23.44 -36.82
C GLY A 461 22.65 -22.76 -38.17
N GLU A 462 21.55 -22.58 -38.88
CA GLU A 462 21.48 -21.91 -40.18
C GLU A 462 22.35 -20.65 -40.22
N SER A 463 23.36 -20.71 -41.10
CA SER A 463 24.09 -19.55 -41.57
C SER A 463 23.10 -18.66 -42.33
N VAL A 464 22.64 -17.59 -41.69
CA VAL A 464 22.15 -16.44 -42.43
C VAL A 464 23.39 -15.72 -42.94
N ALA A 465 23.74 -16.00 -44.19
CA ALA A 465 24.75 -15.27 -44.93
C ALA A 465 24.30 -13.81 -45.09
N SER A 466 24.76 -12.93 -44.20
CA SER A 466 24.94 -11.52 -44.56
C SER A 466 26.39 -11.36 -45.01
N THR A 467 26.59 -11.26 -46.32
CA THR A 467 27.88 -11.36 -47.02
C THR A 467 28.89 -10.23 -46.75
N ASP A 468 28.61 -9.34 -45.79
CA ASP A 468 29.39 -8.11 -45.55
C ASP A 468 30.02 -7.99 -44.16
N PHE A 469 29.80 -8.93 -43.22
CA PHE A 469 30.36 -8.86 -41.86
C PHE A 469 31.37 -10.00 -41.58
N ASP A 470 32.65 -9.69 -41.73
CA ASP A 470 33.75 -10.57 -41.30
C ASP A 470 34.20 -10.24 -39.87
N GLY A 471 33.46 -10.76 -38.88
CA GLY A 471 33.77 -10.56 -37.46
C GLY A 471 35.17 -11.04 -37.07
N ALA A 472 35.71 -12.06 -37.74
CA ALA A 472 37.05 -12.58 -37.47
C ALA A 472 38.13 -11.60 -37.92
N ALA A 473 38.03 -11.07 -39.15
CA ALA A 473 38.96 -10.07 -39.64
C ALA A 473 38.90 -8.76 -38.84
N LEU A 474 37.70 -8.33 -38.46
CA LEU A 474 37.49 -7.11 -37.67
C LEU A 474 38.12 -7.21 -36.27
N VAL A 475 37.87 -8.31 -35.55
CA VAL A 475 38.44 -8.57 -34.22
C VAL A 475 39.96 -8.77 -34.30
N ALA A 476 40.46 -9.47 -35.32
CA ALA A 476 41.90 -9.65 -35.53
C ALA A 476 42.61 -8.31 -35.78
N ARG A 477 42.03 -7.43 -36.61
CA ARG A 477 42.57 -6.07 -36.86
C ARG A 477 42.62 -5.24 -35.59
N TRP A 478 41.55 -5.29 -34.79
CA TRP A 478 41.47 -4.61 -33.51
C TRP A 478 42.55 -5.11 -32.52
N ALA A 479 42.72 -6.43 -32.39
CA ALA A 479 43.72 -7.04 -31.52
C ALA A 479 45.16 -6.74 -31.99
N ALA A 480 45.39 -6.71 -33.31
CA ALA A 480 46.67 -6.35 -33.90
C ALA A 480 47.04 -4.88 -33.64
N ALA A 481 46.09 -3.95 -33.79
CA ALA A 481 46.30 -2.53 -33.47
C ALA A 481 46.66 -2.33 -32.00
N TRP A 482 45.99 -3.07 -31.10
CA TRP A 482 46.33 -3.03 -29.67
C TRP A 482 47.72 -3.62 -29.39
N SER A 483 48.03 -4.79 -29.94
CA SER A 483 49.35 -5.44 -29.75
C SER A 483 50.50 -4.60 -30.31
N ALA A 484 50.27 -3.83 -31.38
CA ALA A 484 51.24 -2.90 -31.95
C ALA A 484 51.42 -1.61 -31.12
N GLY A 485 50.55 -1.36 -30.14
CA GLY A 485 50.52 -0.11 -29.38
C GLY A 485 50.07 1.11 -30.19
N ASP A 486 49.46 0.89 -31.36
CA ASP A 486 48.98 1.92 -32.27
C ASP A 486 47.57 2.37 -31.87
N PHE A 487 47.52 3.43 -31.06
CA PHE A 487 46.26 3.97 -30.58
C PHE A 487 45.40 4.57 -31.70
N ALA A 488 46.00 5.13 -32.76
CA ALA A 488 45.24 5.74 -33.85
C ALA A 488 44.47 4.66 -34.62
N ARG A 489 45.15 3.57 -34.97
CA ARG A 489 44.52 2.42 -35.64
C ARG A 489 43.53 1.67 -34.75
N TYR A 490 43.80 1.60 -33.44
CA TYR A 490 42.86 1.04 -32.46
C TYR A 490 41.58 1.89 -32.38
N ARG A 491 41.72 3.22 -32.27
CA ARG A 491 40.59 4.16 -32.15
C ARG A 491 39.69 4.17 -33.39
N ALA A 492 40.26 3.94 -34.57
CA ALA A 492 39.53 3.81 -35.84
C ALA A 492 38.57 2.61 -35.87
N SER A 493 38.65 1.66 -34.93
CA SER A 493 37.69 0.56 -34.84
C SER A 493 36.40 0.93 -34.10
N TYR A 494 36.29 2.13 -33.52
CA TYR A 494 35.17 2.56 -32.69
C TYR A 494 34.40 3.72 -33.35
N VAL A 495 33.10 3.83 -33.07
CA VAL A 495 32.29 4.99 -33.49
C VAL A 495 32.81 6.32 -32.94
N ALA A 496 32.50 7.44 -33.61
CA ALA A 496 33.06 8.75 -33.27
C ALA A 496 32.66 9.23 -31.87
N ASP A 497 31.44 8.93 -31.43
CA ASP A 497 30.84 9.30 -30.15
C ASP A 497 30.95 8.21 -29.07
N PHE A 498 31.80 7.19 -29.28
CA PHE A 498 31.95 6.07 -28.34
C PHE A 498 32.27 6.56 -26.91
N GLY A 499 31.53 6.07 -25.91
CA GLY A 499 31.70 6.46 -24.51
C GLY A 499 31.00 7.76 -24.08
N SER A 500 30.20 8.39 -24.95
CA SER A 500 29.38 9.58 -24.64
C SER A 500 28.41 9.38 -23.46
N ALA A 501 27.91 8.15 -23.28
CA ALA A 501 27.02 7.77 -22.18
C ALA A 501 27.74 7.49 -20.83
N ARG A 502 29.07 7.55 -20.77
CA ARG A 502 29.85 7.34 -19.52
C ARG A 502 30.19 8.69 -18.87
N GLN A 503 30.34 8.71 -17.54
CA GLN A 503 30.87 9.89 -16.83
C GLN A 503 32.23 10.29 -17.45
N GLY A 504 32.37 11.54 -17.89
CA GLY A 504 33.57 12.06 -18.57
C GLY A 504 33.54 12.08 -20.09
N GLY A 505 32.58 11.39 -20.72
CA GLY A 505 32.38 11.37 -22.18
C GLY A 505 33.54 10.76 -23.00
N THR A 506 33.44 10.85 -24.33
CA THR A 506 34.40 10.24 -25.29
C THR A 506 35.86 10.65 -25.05
N ARG A 507 36.11 11.94 -24.77
CA ARG A 507 37.47 12.46 -24.54
C ARG A 507 38.15 11.83 -23.33
N GLU A 508 37.40 11.53 -22.27
CA GLU A 508 37.95 10.90 -21.08
C GLU A 508 38.28 9.44 -21.32
N TRP A 509 37.36 8.71 -21.94
CA TRP A 509 37.59 7.34 -22.37
C TRP A 509 38.83 7.21 -23.28
N GLU A 510 39.01 8.12 -24.24
CA GLU A 510 40.20 8.12 -25.11
C GLU A 510 41.50 8.34 -24.33
N ARG A 511 41.51 9.26 -23.35
CA ARG A 511 42.69 9.50 -22.49
C ARG A 511 43.07 8.24 -21.71
N GLU A 512 42.08 7.53 -21.16
CA GLU A 512 42.32 6.30 -20.41
C GLU A 512 42.84 5.17 -21.32
N ARG A 513 42.20 5.00 -22.48
CA ARG A 513 42.58 3.93 -23.41
C ARG A 513 43.92 4.16 -24.06
N ARG A 514 44.29 5.40 -24.38
CA ARG A 514 45.63 5.73 -24.90
C ARG A 514 46.74 5.30 -23.95
N LYS A 515 46.56 5.50 -22.64
CA LYS A 515 47.53 5.04 -21.61
C LYS A 515 47.69 3.51 -21.56
N ARG A 516 46.63 2.75 -21.88
CA ARG A 516 46.63 1.28 -21.83
C ARG A 516 47.12 0.64 -23.12
N VAL A 517 46.76 1.22 -24.26
CA VAL A 517 47.10 0.69 -25.59
C VAL A 517 48.54 1.05 -25.97
N SER A 518 49.02 2.26 -25.71
CA SER A 518 50.35 2.70 -26.14
C SER A 518 51.54 2.16 -25.31
N ARG A 519 51.34 1.10 -24.51
CA ARG A 519 52.43 0.46 -23.77
C ARG A 519 53.21 -0.49 -24.67
N ARG A 520 54.52 -0.60 -24.45
CA ARG A 520 55.38 -1.53 -25.20
C ARG A 520 55.25 -2.96 -24.66
N GLY A 521 55.36 -3.95 -25.56
CA GLY A 521 55.37 -5.37 -25.21
C GLY A 521 54.00 -5.97 -24.91
N ILE A 522 52.91 -5.40 -25.45
CA ILE A 522 51.56 -5.96 -25.35
C ILE A 522 51.37 -7.07 -26.40
N GLN A 523 50.79 -8.18 -25.98
CA GLN A 523 50.23 -9.20 -26.88
C GLN A 523 48.78 -9.43 -26.53
N VAL A 524 47.89 -9.33 -27.51
CA VAL A 524 46.46 -9.61 -27.39
C VAL A 524 46.13 -10.82 -28.25
N GLY A 525 45.89 -11.96 -27.60
CA GLY A 525 45.37 -13.18 -28.22
C GLY A 525 43.84 -13.18 -28.21
N VAL A 526 43.25 -13.75 -29.25
CA VAL A 526 41.80 -13.95 -29.38
C VAL A 526 41.56 -15.43 -29.64
N ARG A 527 40.71 -16.06 -28.81
CA ARG A 527 40.30 -17.46 -28.96
C ARG A 527 38.78 -17.57 -28.76
N GLU A 528 38.20 -18.67 -29.24
CA GLU A 528 36.77 -18.95 -29.09
C GLU A 528 35.85 -17.82 -29.61
N LEU A 529 36.24 -17.22 -30.74
CA LEU A 529 35.44 -16.17 -31.37
C LEU A 529 34.13 -16.74 -31.93
N SER A 530 33.02 -16.17 -31.47
CA SER A 530 31.68 -16.39 -31.97
C SER A 530 31.07 -15.09 -32.47
N VAL A 531 30.22 -15.19 -33.48
CA VAL A 531 29.52 -14.06 -34.10
C VAL A 531 28.03 -14.34 -34.09
N VAL A 532 27.24 -13.38 -33.60
CA VAL A 532 25.78 -13.47 -33.52
C VAL A 532 25.17 -12.19 -34.10
N ALA A 533 24.26 -12.33 -35.06
CA ALA A 533 23.48 -11.19 -35.55
C ALA A 533 22.39 -10.83 -34.52
N LEU A 534 22.27 -9.53 -34.21
CA LEU A 534 21.24 -9.02 -33.33
C LEU A 534 19.99 -8.61 -34.15
N PRO A 535 18.77 -8.64 -33.55
CA PRO A 535 17.52 -8.38 -34.27
C PRO A 535 17.39 -6.99 -34.92
N ASP A 536 18.23 -6.03 -34.52
CA ASP A 536 18.24 -4.65 -34.98
C ASP A 536 19.30 -4.37 -36.06
N GLY A 537 19.90 -5.42 -36.63
CA GLY A 537 20.90 -5.31 -37.69
C GLY A 537 22.32 -5.06 -37.20
N ARG A 538 22.54 -5.00 -35.88
CA ARG A 538 23.88 -5.00 -35.28
C ARG A 538 24.48 -6.41 -35.24
N MET A 539 25.79 -6.49 -35.07
CA MET A 539 26.50 -7.76 -34.91
C MET A 539 27.16 -7.81 -33.54
N LEU A 540 27.09 -8.96 -32.87
CA LEU A 540 27.76 -9.20 -31.60
C LEU A 540 28.89 -10.21 -31.82
N THR A 541 30.12 -9.83 -31.47
CA THR A 541 31.23 -10.78 -31.39
C THR A 541 31.54 -11.08 -29.93
N SER A 542 31.55 -12.35 -29.54
CA SER A 542 31.98 -12.80 -28.21
C SER A 542 33.22 -13.68 -28.34
N PHE A 543 34.27 -13.40 -27.57
CA PHE A 543 35.54 -14.13 -27.64
C PHE A 543 36.30 -14.08 -26.32
N VAL A 544 37.19 -15.03 -26.10
CA VAL A 544 38.16 -15.01 -25.00
C VAL A 544 39.36 -14.17 -25.42
N GLN A 545 39.64 -13.11 -24.67
CA GLN A 545 40.81 -12.25 -24.86
C GLN A 545 41.92 -12.68 -23.90
N ASP A 546 43.06 -13.11 -24.43
CA ASP A 546 44.28 -13.32 -23.64
C ASP A 546 45.19 -12.10 -23.76
N TYR A 547 45.31 -11.33 -22.68
CA TYR A 547 46.20 -10.18 -22.59
C TYR A 547 47.52 -10.57 -21.93
N ARG A 548 48.64 -10.17 -22.54
CA ARG A 548 49.97 -10.28 -21.93
C ARG A 548 50.74 -8.97 -22.08
N ALA A 549 51.36 -8.55 -20.99
CA ALA A 549 52.34 -7.48 -20.91
C ALA A 549 53.54 -7.96 -20.06
N PRO A 550 54.70 -7.26 -20.05
CA PRO A 550 55.92 -7.75 -19.40
C PRO A 550 55.78 -8.19 -17.92
N ALA A 551 54.86 -7.59 -17.17
CA ALA A 551 54.61 -7.89 -15.76
C ALA A 551 53.14 -8.22 -15.42
N TYR A 552 52.29 -8.47 -16.42
CA TYR A 552 50.85 -8.69 -16.21
C TYR A 552 50.27 -9.61 -17.27
N ARG A 553 49.40 -10.53 -16.85
CA ARG A 553 48.65 -11.42 -17.75
C ARG A 553 47.22 -11.49 -17.27
N ASP A 554 46.28 -11.54 -18.20
CA ASP A 554 44.86 -11.50 -17.92
C ASP A 554 44.10 -12.24 -19.02
N THR A 555 43.01 -12.91 -18.66
CA THR A 555 42.13 -13.61 -19.59
C THR A 555 40.70 -13.22 -19.26
N VAL A 556 40.03 -12.54 -20.19
CA VAL A 556 38.69 -12.00 -19.99
C VAL A 556 37.76 -12.42 -21.12
N ASN A 557 36.47 -12.62 -20.82
CA ASN A 557 35.47 -12.82 -21.85
C ASN A 557 35.08 -11.46 -22.40
N LYS A 558 35.26 -11.25 -23.69
CA LYS A 558 35.05 -9.96 -24.35
C LYS A 558 33.83 -10.04 -25.25
N GLN A 559 32.99 -9.01 -25.17
CA GLN A 559 31.90 -8.80 -26.10
C GLN A 559 32.04 -7.43 -26.78
N LEU A 560 31.96 -7.43 -28.10
CA LEU A 560 31.94 -6.21 -28.92
C LEU A 560 30.65 -6.18 -29.74
N VAL A 561 29.92 -5.08 -29.63
CA VAL A 561 28.73 -4.79 -30.45
C VAL A 561 29.15 -3.89 -31.60
N TRP A 562 28.84 -4.33 -32.82
CA TRP A 562 29.21 -3.68 -34.07
C TRP A 562 27.98 -3.11 -34.76
N VAL A 563 28.14 -1.91 -35.30
CA VAL A 563 27.16 -1.21 -36.12
C VAL A 563 27.76 -0.88 -37.48
N ARG A 564 26.93 -0.87 -38.52
CA ARG A 564 27.34 -0.55 -39.89
C ARG A 564 27.44 0.98 -40.04
N GLY A 565 28.66 1.49 -40.20
CA GLY A 565 28.93 2.89 -40.54
C GLY A 565 29.14 3.10 -42.05
N GLU A 566 29.43 4.34 -42.46
CA GLU A 566 29.60 4.73 -43.86
C GLU A 566 30.81 4.06 -44.53
N GLU A 567 31.91 3.86 -43.79
CA GLU A 567 33.17 3.27 -44.29
C GLU A 567 33.38 1.81 -43.86
N GLY A 568 32.41 1.21 -43.16
CA GLY A 568 32.47 -0.17 -42.69
C GLY A 568 31.93 -0.37 -41.28
N TRP A 569 32.21 -1.53 -40.69
CA TRP A 569 31.72 -1.90 -39.36
C TRP A 569 32.58 -1.31 -38.24
N LEU A 570 31.92 -0.66 -37.28
CA LEU A 570 32.53 0.03 -36.14
C LEU A 570 31.95 -0.49 -34.83
N ILE A 571 32.77 -0.47 -33.77
CA ILE A 571 32.39 -0.86 -32.42
C ILE A 571 31.62 0.30 -31.76
N GLU A 572 30.38 0.01 -31.37
CA GLU A 572 29.52 0.92 -30.60
C GLU A 572 29.40 0.52 -29.13
N GLY A 573 29.61 -0.77 -28.81
CA GLY A 573 29.54 -1.31 -27.46
C GLY A 573 30.72 -2.23 -27.14
N GLU A 574 31.26 -2.13 -25.93
CA GLU A 574 32.33 -3.00 -25.41
C GLU A 574 32.02 -3.36 -23.96
N SER A 575 31.97 -4.66 -23.65
CA SER A 575 31.93 -5.21 -22.29
C SER A 575 33.01 -6.29 -22.10
N ALA A 576 33.39 -6.52 -20.85
CA ALA A 576 34.30 -7.59 -20.46
C ALA A 576 33.81 -8.18 -19.13
N ASP A 577 33.76 -9.51 -19.06
CA ASP A 577 33.38 -10.30 -17.89
C ASP A 577 34.55 -11.13 -17.36
#